data_AF-A0A923IWJ1-F1
#
_entry.id   AF-A0A923IWJ1-F1
#
_cell.length_a   1.000
_cell.length_b   1.000
_cell.length_c   1.000
_cell.angle_alpha   90.00
_cell.angle_beta   90.00
_cell.angle_gamma   90.00
#
_symmetry.space_group_name_H-M   'P 1'
#
loop_
_entity.id
_entity.type
_entity.pdbx_description
1 polymer ?
#
loop_
_entity_poly.entity_id
_entity_poly.type
_entity_poly.pdbx_seq_one_letter_code
_entity_poly.pdbx_strand_id
1 'polypeptide(L)'
;MKRKLFITSILIAGLFIQQISAQTAQVKTQPTPVKAQAVPTTKTYYPKRVDTVKNTDFSLNGQYQFMLSRSKSLYGARLINPTRLNSVWKSVNDTLRKERVELKNAKAKVIEQEKTISSLKTEISGKESTLNDTTAKADEINFLGISFTKGTYSIIVWSIIIILAIALFIVIARSAKNILEAKHRTQLYDEISTEYQAYKVKTNEQQRKLARELQDERNIIEEMKSRGKS
;
A
#
# COMPACT_ATOMS: atom_id res chain seq x y z
N MET A 1 13.76 -10.49 20.19
CA MET A 1 12.99 -11.15 21.28
C MET A 1 11.86 -10.23 21.71
N LYS A 2 10.60 -10.66 21.56
CA LYS A 2 9.40 -10.26 22.34
C LYS A 2 8.15 -10.85 21.65
N ARG A 3 7.97 -12.16 21.80
CA ARG A 3 6.67 -12.87 21.68
C ARG A 3 6.13 -12.99 23.09
N LYS A 4 4.92 -12.49 23.38
CA LYS A 4 3.99 -12.75 24.51
C LYS A 4 2.90 -11.67 24.38
N LEU A 5 1.58 -11.86 24.42
CA LEU A 5 0.65 -12.90 24.84
C LEU A 5 -0.66 -12.63 24.07
N PHE A 6 -1.46 -13.65 23.76
CA PHE A 6 -2.94 -13.61 23.85
C PHE A 6 -3.46 -15.03 23.51
N ILE A 7 -3.37 -15.90 24.50
CA ILE A 7 -4.14 -17.14 24.60
C ILE A 7 -5.10 -16.89 25.76
N THR A 8 -6.40 -16.88 25.50
CA THR A 8 -7.50 -17.22 26.44
C THR A 8 -8.84 -16.78 25.84
N SER A 9 -9.52 -17.70 25.15
CA SER A 9 -10.98 -17.77 25.19
C SER A 9 -11.40 -19.18 24.77
N ILE A 10 -11.66 -19.99 25.78
CA ILE A 10 -12.17 -21.36 25.69
C ILE A 10 -13.66 -21.26 26.00
N LEU A 11 -14.46 -21.76 25.04
CA LEU A 11 -15.65 -22.60 25.29
C LEU A 11 -16.89 -21.90 25.87
N ILE A 12 -18.00 -21.98 25.14
CA ILE A 12 -19.34 -22.44 25.57
C ILE A 12 -20.30 -22.17 24.40
N ALA A 13 -20.76 -23.23 23.74
CA ALA A 13 -22.03 -23.23 23.02
C ALA A 13 -22.57 -24.66 23.07
N GLY A 14 -23.27 -24.94 24.17
CA GLY A 14 -23.92 -26.22 24.45
C GLY A 14 -25.18 -26.42 23.62
N LEU A 15 -25.47 -27.71 23.42
CA LEU A 15 -26.77 -28.26 23.03
C LEU A 15 -27.95 -27.56 23.71
N PHE A 16 -29.02 -27.30 22.95
CA PHE A 16 -30.36 -27.16 23.49
C PHE A 16 -31.34 -27.94 22.59
N ILE A 17 -31.95 -28.98 23.16
CA ILE A 17 -33.09 -29.74 22.63
C ILE A 17 -34.23 -29.61 23.64
N GLN A 18 -35.46 -29.71 23.13
CA GLN A 18 -36.77 -29.84 23.80
C GLN A 18 -37.54 -28.52 23.93
N GLN A 19 -38.87 -28.45 23.87
CA GLN A 19 -39.98 -29.32 23.43
C GLN A 19 -41.22 -28.44 23.67
N ILE A 20 -42.23 -28.45 22.79
CA ILE A 20 -43.52 -27.76 23.04
C ILE A 20 -44.65 -28.79 22.87
N SER A 21 -45.57 -28.79 23.83
CA SER A 21 -46.74 -29.67 23.96
C SER A 21 -48.05 -28.89 23.85
N ALA A 22 -49.11 -29.62 23.44
CA ALA A 22 -50.57 -29.35 23.56
C ALA A 22 -51.17 -28.32 22.56
N GLN A 23 -52.37 -28.44 21.97
CA GLN A 23 -53.48 -29.44 21.94
C GLN A 23 -54.57 -28.96 20.94
N THR A 24 -55.64 -29.76 20.76
CA THR A 24 -56.93 -29.53 20.05
C THR A 24 -56.98 -30.00 18.58
N ALA A 25 -58.01 -30.67 18.03
CA ALA A 25 -59.32 -31.15 18.50
C ALA A 25 -59.76 -32.38 17.67
N GLN A 26 -60.67 -33.19 18.23
CA GLN A 26 -61.32 -34.36 17.63
C GLN A 26 -62.79 -34.06 17.28
N VAL A 27 -63.30 -34.53 16.14
CA VAL A 27 -64.70 -34.96 15.87
C VAL A 27 -64.64 -35.93 14.67
N LYS A 28 -64.72 -37.27 14.85
CA LYS A 28 -65.87 -38.20 14.95
C LYS A 28 -66.67 -38.39 13.64
N THR A 29 -66.63 -39.61 13.07
CA THR A 29 -67.80 -40.51 12.88
C THR A 29 -67.40 -41.91 12.37
N GLN A 30 -67.70 -42.90 13.21
CA GLN A 30 -68.19 -44.29 13.00
C GLN A 30 -68.15 -44.94 11.59
N PRO A 31 -67.93 -46.28 11.52
CA PRO A 31 -69.05 -47.20 11.72
C PRO A 31 -68.73 -48.53 12.46
N THR A 32 -69.78 -49.15 12.98
CA THR A 32 -69.93 -50.59 13.29
C THR A 32 -71.42 -50.91 13.01
N PRO A 33 -71.88 -52.16 12.80
CA PRO A 33 -71.18 -53.44 12.66
C PRO A 33 -71.66 -54.29 11.44
N VAL A 34 -70.87 -55.27 11.01
CA VAL A 34 -71.42 -56.49 10.37
C VAL A 34 -70.73 -57.70 10.98
N LYS A 35 -71.53 -58.62 11.53
CA LYS A 35 -71.15 -59.87 12.18
C LYS A 35 -71.03 -60.98 11.11
N ALA A 36 -70.26 -62.04 11.42
CA ALA A 36 -70.03 -63.31 10.68
C ALA A 36 -68.74 -63.33 9.84
N GLN A 37 -67.80 -64.27 9.92
CA GLN A 37 -67.70 -65.60 10.54
C GLN A 37 -66.20 -65.91 10.76
N ALA A 38 -65.87 -66.72 11.77
CA ALA A 38 -64.51 -67.16 12.04
C ALA A 38 -64.02 -68.15 10.97
N VAL A 39 -62.87 -67.85 10.34
CA VAL A 39 -62.10 -68.82 9.55
C VAL A 39 -60.72 -68.92 10.20
N PRO A 40 -60.25 -70.12 10.59
CA PRO A 40 -58.96 -70.26 11.26
C PRO A 40 -57.83 -70.00 10.25
N THR A 41 -57.24 -68.81 10.27
CA THR A 41 -56.00 -68.56 9.53
C THR A 41 -54.83 -69.14 10.32
N THR A 42 -54.49 -70.39 10.03
CA THR A 42 -53.16 -70.93 10.31
C THR A 42 -52.12 -69.98 9.74
N LYS A 43 -51.34 -69.34 10.62
CA LYS A 43 -50.16 -68.56 10.21
C LYS A 43 -49.12 -69.55 9.68
N THR A 44 -49.12 -69.81 8.38
CA THR A 44 -48.04 -70.53 7.72
C THR A 44 -46.76 -69.69 7.85
N TYR A 45 -45.94 -70.07 8.82
CA TYR A 45 -44.58 -69.59 8.95
C TYR A 45 -43.78 -70.13 7.76
N TYR A 46 -43.64 -69.34 6.70
CA TYR A 46 -42.65 -69.61 5.66
C TYR A 46 -41.28 -69.26 6.25
N PRO A 47 -40.37 -70.22 6.46
CA PRO A 47 -39.03 -69.89 6.93
C PRO A 47 -38.39 -68.98 5.89
N LYS A 48 -38.07 -67.74 6.29
CA LYS A 48 -37.29 -66.80 5.47
C LYS A 48 -35.96 -67.48 5.20
N ARG A 49 -35.79 -68.05 3.99
CA ARG A 49 -34.54 -68.68 3.60
C ARG A 49 -33.46 -67.62 3.63
N VAL A 50 -32.54 -67.75 4.58
CA VAL A 50 -31.37 -66.89 4.69
C VAL A 50 -30.43 -67.31 3.58
N ASP A 51 -30.20 -66.42 2.63
CA ASP A 51 -29.20 -66.62 1.60
C ASP A 51 -27.81 -66.71 2.26
N THR A 52 -27.20 -67.90 2.27
CA THR A 52 -25.87 -68.13 2.87
C THR A 52 -24.71 -67.64 2.01
N VAL A 53 -24.97 -67.32 0.74
CA VAL A 53 -23.94 -66.85 -0.20
C VAL A 53 -23.78 -65.35 -0.09
N LYS A 54 -22.60 -64.93 0.39
CA LYS A 54 -22.19 -63.52 0.51
C LYS A 54 -21.56 -63.03 -0.79
N ASN A 55 -21.84 -61.78 -1.13
CA ASN A 55 -21.16 -61.09 -2.23
C ASN A 55 -19.72 -60.73 -1.78
N THR A 56 -18.73 -60.98 -2.64
CA THR A 56 -17.33 -60.63 -2.41
C THR A 56 -16.95 -59.25 -2.97
N ASP A 57 -17.72 -58.71 -3.92
CA ASP A 57 -17.51 -57.38 -4.51
C ASP A 57 -18.63 -56.41 -4.11
N PHE A 58 -18.30 -55.46 -3.23
CA PHE A 58 -19.25 -54.45 -2.72
C PHE A 58 -19.52 -53.30 -3.70
N SER A 59 -18.83 -53.23 -4.84
CA SER A 59 -19.10 -52.21 -5.86
C SER A 59 -20.53 -52.35 -6.42
N LEU A 60 -21.09 -51.26 -6.94
CA LEU A 60 -22.44 -51.28 -7.52
C LEU A 60 -22.53 -52.29 -8.68
N ASN A 61 -21.49 -52.34 -9.52
CA ASN A 61 -21.37 -53.31 -10.61
C ASN A 61 -21.22 -54.74 -10.06
N GLY A 62 -20.41 -54.95 -9.03
CA GLY A 62 -20.26 -56.24 -8.36
C GLY A 62 -21.57 -56.77 -7.77
N GLN A 63 -22.31 -55.91 -7.06
CA GLN A 63 -23.65 -56.23 -6.54
C GLN A 63 -24.65 -56.58 -7.66
N TYR A 64 -24.60 -55.86 -8.78
CA TYR A 64 -25.43 -56.14 -9.96
C TYR A 64 -25.06 -57.49 -10.62
N GLN A 65 -23.79 -57.73 -10.88
CA GLN A 65 -23.30 -58.98 -11.48
C GLN A 65 -23.58 -60.19 -10.57
N PHE A 66 -23.41 -60.04 -9.25
CA PHE A 66 -23.74 -61.06 -8.27
C PHE A 66 -25.24 -61.37 -8.20
N MET A 67 -26.09 -60.35 -8.37
CA MET A 67 -27.54 -60.56 -8.48
C MET A 67 -27.89 -61.34 -9.75
N LEU A 68 -27.27 -61.01 -10.89
CA LEU A 68 -27.49 -61.70 -12.16
C LEU A 68 -26.99 -63.15 -12.13
N SER A 69 -25.81 -63.41 -11.57
CA SER A 69 -25.24 -64.77 -11.49
C SER A 69 -26.10 -65.71 -10.64
N ARG A 70 -26.83 -65.17 -9.65
CA ARG A 70 -27.75 -65.95 -8.80
C ARG A 70 -29.18 -66.04 -9.33
N SER A 71 -29.51 -65.29 -10.40
CA SER A 71 -30.83 -65.32 -11.02
C SER A 71 -31.02 -66.58 -11.87
N LYS A 72 -32.24 -67.13 -11.89
CA LYS A 72 -32.57 -68.30 -12.73
C LYS A 72 -33.10 -67.81 -14.08
N SER A 73 -32.61 -68.36 -15.18
CA SER A 73 -33.22 -68.12 -16.50
C SER A 73 -34.48 -68.98 -16.66
N LEU A 74 -35.59 -68.37 -17.10
CA LEU A 74 -36.84 -69.05 -17.36
C LEU A 74 -37.56 -68.37 -18.54
N TYR A 75 -37.85 -69.13 -19.61
CA TYR A 75 -38.53 -68.64 -20.83
C TYR A 75 -37.93 -67.36 -21.43
N GLY A 76 -36.60 -67.26 -21.48
CA GLY A 76 -35.90 -66.08 -22.00
C GLY A 76 -35.84 -64.89 -21.03
N ALA A 77 -36.52 -64.94 -19.89
CA ALA A 77 -36.46 -63.95 -18.82
C ALA A 77 -35.54 -64.41 -17.67
N ARG A 78 -34.98 -63.45 -16.92
CA ARG A 78 -34.23 -63.72 -15.68
C ARG A 78 -35.13 -63.54 -14.47
N LEU A 79 -35.36 -64.61 -13.72
CA LEU A 79 -36.03 -64.59 -12.43
C LEU A 79 -35.04 -64.19 -11.34
N ILE A 80 -35.22 -62.98 -10.82
CA ILE A 80 -34.35 -62.36 -9.81
C ILE A 80 -35.06 -62.36 -8.46
N ASN A 81 -34.32 -62.59 -7.37
CA ASN A 81 -34.86 -62.47 -6.02
C ASN A 81 -35.17 -60.98 -5.71
N PRO A 82 -36.41 -60.63 -5.33
CA PRO A 82 -36.80 -59.24 -5.07
C PRO A 82 -35.98 -58.58 -3.96
N THR A 83 -35.47 -59.35 -3.00
CA THR A 83 -34.61 -58.85 -1.90
C THR A 83 -33.27 -58.35 -2.43
N ARG A 84 -32.68 -59.07 -3.39
CA ARG A 84 -31.39 -58.71 -4.01
C ARG A 84 -31.54 -57.49 -4.90
N LEU A 85 -32.64 -57.46 -5.67
CA LEU A 85 -32.99 -56.30 -6.50
C LEU A 85 -33.16 -55.04 -5.65
N ASN A 86 -33.89 -55.12 -4.54
CA ASN A 86 -34.07 -53.98 -3.63
C ASN A 86 -32.74 -53.52 -3.00
N SER A 87 -31.86 -54.47 -2.65
CA SER A 87 -30.52 -54.12 -2.13
C SER A 87 -29.68 -53.34 -3.15
N VAL A 88 -29.62 -53.81 -4.40
CA VAL A 88 -28.90 -53.11 -5.47
C VAL A 88 -29.53 -51.74 -5.72
N TRP A 89 -30.86 -51.68 -5.82
CA TRP A 89 -31.60 -50.44 -6.05
C TRP A 89 -31.39 -49.40 -4.94
N LYS A 90 -31.28 -49.85 -3.69
CA LYS A 90 -30.91 -49.01 -2.56
C LYS A 90 -29.50 -48.44 -2.73
N SER A 91 -28.51 -49.27 -3.05
CA SER A 91 -27.13 -48.85 -3.33
C SER A 91 -27.03 -47.85 -4.49
N VAL A 92 -27.83 -48.03 -5.56
CA VAL A 92 -27.93 -47.08 -6.69
C VAL A 92 -28.44 -45.72 -6.17
N ASN A 93 -29.57 -45.72 -5.46
CA ASN A 93 -30.18 -44.49 -4.96
C ASN A 93 -29.31 -43.76 -3.94
N ASP A 94 -28.62 -44.49 -3.08
CA ASP A 94 -27.71 -43.92 -2.09
C ASP A 94 -26.52 -43.25 -2.77
N THR A 95 -25.94 -43.90 -3.80
CA THR A 95 -24.88 -43.30 -4.63
C THR A 95 -25.37 -42.04 -5.34
N LEU A 96 -26.52 -42.10 -6.02
CA LEU A 96 -27.07 -40.95 -6.73
C LEU A 96 -27.40 -39.78 -5.79
N ARG A 97 -27.87 -40.08 -4.57
CA ARG A 97 -28.11 -39.07 -3.54
C ARG A 97 -26.80 -38.43 -3.07
N LYS A 98 -25.77 -39.25 -2.83
CA LYS A 98 -24.44 -38.77 -2.45
C LYS A 98 -23.86 -37.85 -3.51
N GLU A 99 -23.86 -38.25 -4.79
CA GLU A 99 -23.40 -37.44 -5.91
C GLU A 99 -24.15 -36.09 -6.01
N ARG A 100 -25.49 -36.11 -5.87
CA ARG A 100 -26.28 -34.86 -5.87
C ARG A 100 -25.94 -33.94 -4.70
N VAL A 101 -25.70 -34.49 -3.51
CA VAL A 101 -25.29 -33.72 -2.34
C VAL A 101 -23.89 -33.14 -2.52
N GLU A 102 -22.94 -33.93 -3.02
CA GLU A 102 -21.58 -33.48 -3.31
C GLU A 102 -21.57 -32.39 -4.38
N LEU A 103 -22.35 -32.54 -5.44
CA LEU A 103 -22.52 -31.52 -6.49
C LEU A 103 -23.12 -30.23 -5.92
N LYS A 104 -24.14 -30.33 -5.06
CA LYS A 104 -24.71 -29.16 -4.37
C LYS A 104 -23.66 -28.47 -3.49
N ASN A 105 -22.88 -29.23 -2.74
CA ASN A 105 -21.83 -28.70 -1.87
C ASN A 105 -20.69 -28.05 -2.68
N ALA A 106 -20.29 -28.66 -3.80
CA ALA A 106 -19.30 -28.10 -4.70
C ALA A 106 -19.78 -26.79 -5.31
N LYS A 107 -21.03 -26.72 -5.80
CA LYS A 107 -21.63 -25.47 -6.28
C LYS A 107 -21.69 -24.39 -5.20
N ALA A 108 -22.06 -24.75 -3.97
CA ALA A 108 -22.08 -23.81 -2.86
C ALA A 108 -20.68 -23.25 -2.55
N LYS A 109 -19.64 -24.10 -2.56
CA LYS A 109 -18.24 -23.67 -2.41
C LYS A 109 -17.77 -22.77 -3.55
N VAL A 110 -18.15 -23.06 -4.79
CA VAL A 110 -17.83 -22.19 -5.94
C VAL A 110 -18.45 -20.81 -5.76
N ILE A 111 -19.72 -20.73 -5.38
CA ILE A 111 -20.41 -19.45 -5.12
C ILE A 111 -19.72 -18.68 -3.97
N GLU A 112 -19.32 -19.37 -2.90
CA GLU A 112 -18.59 -18.77 -1.78
C GLU A 112 -17.21 -18.25 -2.20
N GLN A 113 -16.50 -19.01 -3.03
CA GLN A 113 -15.21 -18.62 -3.61
C GLN A 113 -15.36 -17.42 -4.55
N GLU A 114 -16.35 -17.40 -5.43
CA GLU A 114 -16.66 -16.27 -6.31
C GLU A 114 -16.98 -15.01 -5.49
N LYS A 115 -17.77 -15.13 -4.43
CA LYS A 115 -18.05 -14.03 -3.51
C LYS A 115 -16.78 -13.51 -2.83
N THR A 116 -15.91 -14.41 -2.39
CA THR A 116 -14.63 -14.07 -1.76
C THR A 116 -13.68 -13.38 -2.74
N ILE A 117 -13.58 -13.90 -3.97
CA ILE A 117 -12.78 -13.29 -5.04
C ILE A 117 -13.33 -11.90 -5.38
N SER A 118 -14.65 -11.75 -5.47
CA SER A 118 -15.27 -10.45 -5.71
C SER A 118 -14.99 -9.48 -4.56
N SER A 119 -15.09 -9.91 -3.30
CA SER A 119 -14.78 -9.03 -2.16
C SER A 119 -13.30 -8.66 -2.10
N LEU A 120 -12.39 -9.61 -2.37
CA LEU A 120 -10.95 -9.34 -2.44
C LEU A 120 -10.63 -8.37 -3.58
N LYS A 121 -11.26 -8.54 -4.76
CA LYS A 121 -11.10 -7.63 -5.89
C LYS A 121 -11.59 -6.23 -5.54
N THR A 122 -12.75 -6.12 -4.88
CA THR A 122 -13.26 -4.83 -4.39
C THR A 122 -12.31 -4.21 -3.37
N GLU A 123 -11.81 -4.98 -2.40
CA GLU A 123 -10.85 -4.49 -1.40
C GLU A 123 -9.53 -4.03 -2.03
N ILE A 124 -8.99 -4.79 -2.99
CA ILE A 124 -7.78 -4.40 -3.75
C ILE A 124 -8.05 -3.11 -4.53
N SER A 125 -9.15 -3.02 -5.27
CA SER A 125 -9.48 -1.79 -6.02
C SER A 125 -9.68 -0.58 -5.12
N GLY A 126 -10.27 -0.76 -3.93
CA GLY A 126 -10.41 0.30 -2.93
C GLY A 126 -9.08 0.73 -2.33
N LYS A 127 -8.17 -0.22 -2.07
CA LYS A 127 -6.82 0.07 -1.58
C LYS A 127 -5.96 0.78 -2.63
N GLU A 128 -6.00 0.37 -3.89
CA GLU A 128 -5.29 1.06 -4.99
C GLU A 128 -5.81 2.50 -5.17
N SER A 129 -7.14 2.72 -5.11
CA SER A 129 -7.70 4.08 -5.12
C SER A 129 -7.22 4.91 -3.94
N THR A 130 -7.17 4.32 -2.75
CA THR A 130 -6.73 5.02 -1.54
C THR A 130 -5.24 5.32 -1.58
N LEU A 131 -4.40 4.44 -2.14
CA LEU A 131 -2.97 4.66 -2.31
C LEU A 131 -2.69 5.75 -3.34
N ASN A 132 -3.44 5.81 -4.44
CA ASN A 132 -3.31 6.89 -5.43
C ASN A 132 -3.74 8.24 -4.86
N ASP A 133 -4.86 8.30 -4.14
CA ASP A 133 -5.34 9.53 -3.50
C ASP A 133 -4.43 9.98 -2.34
N THR A 134 -3.87 9.02 -1.60
CA THR A 134 -2.95 9.33 -0.48
C THR A 134 -1.58 9.74 -0.99
N THR A 135 -1.09 9.16 -2.08
CA THR A 135 0.19 9.58 -2.69
C THR A 135 0.04 10.98 -3.28
N ALA A 136 -1.07 11.28 -3.95
CA ALA A 136 -1.36 12.63 -4.43
C ALA A 136 -1.40 13.66 -3.29
N LYS A 137 -2.09 13.36 -2.18
CA LYS A 137 -2.18 14.26 -1.02
C LYS A 137 -0.92 14.33 -0.16
N ALA A 138 -0.15 13.24 -0.07
CA ALA A 138 1.09 13.20 0.71
C ALA A 138 2.26 13.89 0.00
N ASP A 139 2.22 13.94 -1.34
CA ASP A 139 3.17 14.70 -2.12
C ASP A 139 2.84 16.19 -2.21
N GLU A 140 1.67 16.63 -1.72
CA GLU A 140 1.28 18.04 -1.71
C GLU A 140 1.78 18.77 -0.45
N ILE A 141 2.62 19.78 -0.66
CA ILE A 141 3.00 20.78 0.35
C ILE A 141 2.20 22.05 0.05
N ASN A 142 1.42 22.52 1.03
CA ASN A 142 0.68 23.77 0.92
C ASN A 142 1.63 24.96 1.12
N PHE A 143 1.78 25.79 0.08
CA PHE A 143 2.53 27.04 0.14
C PHE A 143 1.64 28.18 -0.35
N LEU A 144 1.36 29.17 0.52
CA LEU A 144 0.50 30.33 0.24
C LEU A 144 -0.92 29.98 -0.25
N GLY A 145 -1.48 28.86 0.22
CA GLY A 145 -2.84 28.43 -0.13
C GLY A 145 -2.95 27.64 -1.43
N ILE A 146 -1.83 27.39 -2.12
CA ILE A 146 -1.74 26.54 -3.31
C ILE A 146 -0.96 25.28 -2.92
N SER A 147 -1.48 24.11 -3.31
CA SER A 147 -0.85 22.82 -3.07
C SER A 147 0.14 22.53 -4.19
N PHE A 148 1.41 22.34 -3.86
CA PHE A 148 2.47 21.99 -4.82
C PHE A 148 3.03 20.62 -4.51
N THR A 149 3.38 19.85 -5.55
CA THR A 149 4.04 18.56 -5.35
C THR A 149 5.44 18.75 -4.73
N LYS A 150 5.93 17.76 -3.98
CA LYS A 150 7.24 17.78 -3.29
C LYS A 150 8.40 18.13 -4.23
N GLY A 151 8.35 17.63 -5.47
CA GLY A 151 9.32 17.93 -6.52
C GLY A 151 9.24 19.38 -6.97
N THR A 152 8.04 19.86 -7.30
CA THR A 152 7.82 21.25 -7.74
C THR A 152 8.20 22.26 -6.66
N TYR A 153 7.85 22.02 -5.39
CA TYR A 153 8.25 22.87 -4.27
C TYR A 153 9.77 23.00 -4.16
N SER A 154 10.49 21.88 -4.20
CA SER A 154 11.95 21.88 -4.11
C SER A 154 12.58 22.67 -5.25
N ILE A 155 12.09 22.51 -6.48
CA ILE A 155 12.58 23.24 -7.65
C ILE A 155 12.33 24.76 -7.50
N ILE A 156 11.13 25.16 -7.08
CA ILE A 156 10.78 26.58 -6.92
C ILE A 156 11.65 27.23 -5.84
N VAL A 157 11.80 26.59 -4.67
CA VAL A 157 12.62 27.13 -3.57
C VAL A 157 14.08 27.28 -3.99
N TRP A 158 14.67 26.25 -4.59
CA TRP A 158 16.05 26.33 -5.08
C TRP A 158 16.22 27.35 -6.20
N SER A 159 15.23 27.51 -7.08
CA SER A 159 15.24 28.56 -8.12
C SER A 159 15.33 29.96 -7.50
N ILE A 160 14.51 30.24 -6.48
CA ILE A 160 14.52 31.53 -5.77
C ILE A 160 15.87 31.76 -5.06
N ILE A 161 16.42 30.72 -4.41
CA ILE A 161 17.73 30.80 -3.75
C ILE A 161 18.83 31.14 -4.76
N ILE A 162 18.84 30.47 -5.92
CA ILE A 162 19.84 30.71 -6.99
C ILE A 162 19.72 32.13 -7.53
N ILE A 163 18.50 32.60 -7.81
CA ILE A 163 18.26 33.97 -8.32
C ILE A 163 18.76 35.01 -7.31
N LEU A 164 18.45 34.84 -6.03
CA LEU A 164 18.92 35.75 -4.97
C LEU A 164 20.45 35.70 -4.81
N ALA A 165 21.05 34.51 -4.91
CA ALA A 165 22.50 34.36 -4.86
C ALA A 165 23.19 35.08 -6.03
N ILE A 166 22.64 34.98 -7.24
CA ILE A 166 23.15 35.70 -8.43
C ILE A 166 23.00 37.21 -8.23
N ALA A 167 21.83 37.69 -7.78
CA ALA A 167 21.60 39.11 -7.53
C ALA A 167 22.60 39.66 -6.50
N LEU A 168 22.81 38.94 -5.39
CA LEU A 168 23.75 39.32 -4.35
C LEU A 168 25.20 39.30 -4.86
N PHE A 169 25.57 38.31 -5.68
CA PHE A 169 26.87 38.26 -6.32
C PHE A 169 27.10 39.48 -7.24
N ILE A 170 26.10 39.88 -8.03
CA ILE A 170 26.19 41.07 -8.89
C ILE A 170 26.39 42.34 -8.04
N VAL A 171 25.65 42.48 -6.93
CA VAL A 171 25.78 43.64 -6.04
C VAL A 171 27.19 43.70 -5.43
N ILE A 172 27.70 42.59 -4.91
CA ILE A 172 29.05 42.53 -4.32
C ILE A 172 30.12 42.80 -5.37
N ALA A 173 30.00 42.20 -6.55
CA ALA A 173 30.94 42.43 -7.64
C ALA A 173 30.94 43.89 -8.09
N ARG A 174 29.76 44.52 -8.20
CA ARG A 174 29.63 45.94 -8.55
C ARG A 174 30.19 46.84 -7.45
N SER A 175 29.92 46.55 -6.17
CA SER A 175 30.48 47.33 -5.07
C SER A 175 32.01 47.21 -4.98
N ALA A 176 32.56 46.01 -5.19
CA ALA A 176 34.00 45.79 -5.19
C ALA A 176 34.71 46.56 -6.31
N LYS A 177 34.13 46.57 -7.52
CA LYS A 177 34.64 47.37 -8.64
C LYS A 177 34.57 48.87 -8.36
N ASN A 178 33.45 49.35 -7.80
CA ASN A 178 33.29 50.76 -7.44
C ASN A 178 34.29 51.21 -6.36
N ILE A 179 34.58 50.35 -5.38
CA ILE A 179 35.57 50.61 -4.31
C ILE A 179 36.98 50.67 -4.89
N LEU A 180 37.32 49.78 -5.83
CA LEU A 180 38.63 49.77 -6.46
C LEU A 180 38.86 51.04 -7.31
N GLU A 181 37.86 51.44 -8.10
CA GLU A 181 37.92 52.68 -8.88
C GLU A 181 38.01 53.93 -8.01
N ALA A 182 37.26 53.97 -6.90
CA ALA A 182 37.34 55.06 -5.93
C ALA A 182 38.72 55.14 -5.28
N LYS A 183 39.30 54.00 -4.88
CA LYS A 183 40.65 53.94 -4.28
C LYS A 183 41.73 54.43 -5.25
N HIS A 184 41.63 54.04 -6.53
CA HIS A 184 42.57 54.49 -7.55
C HIS A 184 42.51 56.01 -7.75
N ARG A 185 41.31 56.61 -7.74
CA ARG A 185 41.15 58.06 -7.81
C ARG A 185 41.74 58.76 -6.59
N THR A 186 41.47 58.27 -5.38
CA THR A 186 42.03 58.85 -4.15
C THR A 186 43.56 58.79 -4.13
N GLN A 187 44.16 57.69 -4.59
CA GLN A 187 45.62 57.56 -4.70
C GLN A 187 46.22 58.57 -5.69
N LEU A 188 45.60 58.76 -6.86
CA LEU A 188 46.03 59.78 -7.82
C LEU A 188 45.97 61.20 -7.25
N TYR A 189 44.92 61.53 -6.49
CA TYR A 189 44.84 62.84 -5.83
C TYR A 189 45.90 63.02 -4.76
N ASP A 190 46.22 61.97 -4.01
CA ASP A 190 47.24 62.01 -2.96
C ASP A 190 48.65 62.15 -3.57
N GLU A 191 48.92 61.46 -4.67
CA GLU A 191 50.18 61.59 -5.43
C GLU A 191 50.35 63.00 -6.01
N ILE A 192 49.31 63.57 -6.64
CA ILE A 192 49.36 64.94 -7.17
C ILE A 192 49.53 65.97 -6.03
N SER A 193 48.84 65.75 -4.90
CA SER A 193 48.94 66.64 -3.73
C SER A 193 50.35 66.63 -3.14
N THR A 194 50.94 65.43 -2.99
CA THR A 194 52.31 65.28 -2.49
C THR A 194 53.34 65.88 -3.44
N GLU A 195 53.21 65.69 -4.76
CA GLU A 195 54.07 66.32 -5.76
C GLU A 195 53.95 67.86 -5.74
N TYR A 196 52.73 68.39 -5.59
CA TYR A 196 52.52 69.84 -5.47
C TYR A 196 53.15 70.43 -4.20
N GLN A 197 53.07 69.74 -3.06
CA GLN A 197 53.75 70.16 -1.83
C GLN A 197 55.27 70.09 -1.99
N ALA A 198 55.80 69.02 -2.59
CA ALA A 198 57.22 68.88 -2.87
C ALA A 198 57.73 70.00 -3.79
N TYR A 199 56.96 70.36 -4.81
CA TYR A 199 57.27 71.49 -5.69
C TYR A 199 57.34 72.81 -4.91
N LYS A 200 56.35 73.10 -4.06
CA LYS A 200 56.36 74.32 -3.22
C LYS A 200 57.58 74.38 -2.32
N VAL A 201 57.93 73.28 -1.65
CA VAL A 201 59.11 73.22 -0.79
C VAL A 201 60.38 73.47 -1.61
N LYS A 202 60.52 72.81 -2.75
CA LYS A 202 61.67 72.98 -3.66
C LYS A 202 61.79 74.42 -4.18
N THR A 203 60.69 75.04 -4.60
CA THR A 203 60.70 76.44 -5.05
C THR A 203 61.07 77.39 -3.90
N ASN A 204 60.55 77.16 -2.70
CA ASN A 204 60.93 77.95 -1.52
C ASN A 204 62.41 77.78 -1.18
N GLU A 205 62.95 76.56 -1.25
CA GLU A 205 64.38 76.30 -1.05
C GLU A 205 65.24 77.02 -2.10
N GLN A 206 64.84 77.00 -3.37
CA GLN A 206 65.51 77.73 -4.45
C GLN A 206 65.48 79.24 -4.22
N GLN A 207 64.33 79.81 -3.84
CA GLN A 207 64.21 81.22 -3.51
C GLN A 207 65.08 81.59 -2.31
N ARG A 208 65.10 80.75 -1.26
CA ARG A 208 65.97 80.95 -0.09
C ARG A 208 67.44 80.86 -0.44
N LYS A 209 67.82 79.95 -1.34
CA LYS A 209 69.20 79.83 -1.83
C LYS A 209 69.59 81.07 -2.65
N LEU A 210 68.76 81.51 -3.57
CA LEU A 210 68.97 82.72 -4.36
C LEU A 210 69.07 83.97 -3.47
N ALA A 211 68.24 84.07 -2.43
CA ALA A 211 68.30 85.17 -1.48
C ALA A 211 69.60 85.18 -0.66
N ARG A 212 70.12 84.01 -0.28
CA ARG A 212 71.42 83.87 0.38
C ARG A 212 72.57 84.25 -0.56
N GLU A 213 72.56 83.75 -1.79
CA GLU A 213 73.57 84.09 -2.82
C GLU A 213 73.57 85.61 -3.10
N LEU A 214 72.41 86.24 -3.26
CA LEU A 214 72.31 87.70 -3.43
C LEU A 214 72.83 88.48 -2.22
N GLN A 215 72.62 87.97 -1.01
CA GLN A 215 73.13 88.60 0.21
C GLN A 215 74.65 88.43 0.32
N ASP A 216 75.17 87.26 0.00
CA ASP A 216 76.61 86.99 -0.01
C ASP A 216 77.32 87.83 -1.08
N GLU A 217 76.74 87.95 -2.29
CA GLU A 217 77.23 88.88 -3.32
C GLU A 217 77.25 90.33 -2.83
N ARG A 218 76.21 90.79 -2.14
CA ARG A 218 76.18 92.13 -1.53
C ARG A 218 77.26 92.30 -0.47
N ASN A 219 77.41 91.34 0.45
CA ASN A 219 78.43 91.37 1.49
C ASN A 219 79.84 91.40 0.88
N ILE A 220 80.09 90.61 -0.16
CA ILE A 220 81.36 90.56 -0.89
C ILE A 220 81.65 91.90 -1.59
N ILE A 221 80.66 92.52 -2.24
CA ILE A 221 80.83 93.84 -2.87
C ILE A 221 81.13 94.93 -1.83
N GLU A 222 80.45 94.91 -0.68
CA GLU A 222 80.69 95.86 0.40
C GLU A 222 82.09 95.70 1.02
N GLU A 223 82.55 94.45 1.20
CA GLU A 223 83.90 94.14 1.63
C GLU A 223 84.97 94.57 0.60
N MET A 224 84.73 94.35 -0.69
CA MET A 224 85.62 94.85 -1.74
C MET A 224 85.67 96.38 -1.78
N LYS A 225 84.54 97.06 -1.56
CA LYS A 225 84.47 98.53 -1.50
C LYS A 225 85.16 99.10 -0.24
N SER A 226 85.12 98.41 0.89
CA SER A 226 85.78 98.86 2.12
C SER A 226 87.30 98.67 2.08
N ARG A 227 87.81 97.60 1.43
CA ARG A 227 89.25 97.40 1.19
C ARG A 227 89.89 98.39 0.21
N GLY A 228 89.10 98.99 -0.68
CA GLY A 228 89.60 100.00 -1.63
C GLY A 228 89.74 101.42 -1.05
N LYS A 229 89.50 101.62 0.25
CA LYS A 229 89.44 102.94 0.89
C LYS A 229 90.49 103.18 1.99
N SER A 230 91.54 102.35 2.07
CA SER A 230 92.73 102.58 2.93
C SER A 230 93.97 102.89 2.10
#